data_AF-A0AA39YSG4-F1
#
_entry.id   AF-A0AA39YSG4-F1
#
_cell.length_a   1.000
_cell.length_b   1.000
_cell.length_c   1.000
_cell.angle_alpha   90.00
_cell.angle_beta   90.00
_cell.angle_gamma   90.00
#
_symmetry.space_group_name_H-M   'P 1'
#
loop_
_entity.id
_entity.type
_entity.pdbx_description
1 polymer ?
#
loop_
_entity_poly.entity_id
_entity_poly.type
_entity_poly.pdbx_seq_one_letter_code
_entity_poly.pdbx_strand_id
1 'polypeptide(L)'
;MADQLRNMVTPTLLHDVRKIVFPFSETEPLDFTVVSHTGFGGGGSPTLPDKVRKQVWPFLVALSRLGLDNAPDMTTFLPVPSDPDFARQAMGLQLLLDQMPRRLCRGVDCRWTNVYFDIISLKYAQKLDALPEDQKPWSWAQWKDCSTLDYWILARTTFVVPFTHRDSIETQERSLEFSEETRKTIEDMTGTKDPYRARRGEILSDIYGFPRVIRDGPPKENVTIQDYTYWVFMLMDVHKPLVDAFGRYPYRNAYFGRDDTPDEVEWFEKTGDFARPPKDARDRLKADFEAGTWTPLDEGLHM
;
A
#
# COMPACT_ATOMS: atom_id res chain seq x y z
N MET A 1 -20.31 -17.16 6.33
CA MET A 1 -19.51 -15.90 6.37
C MET A 1 -18.81 -15.63 5.03
N ALA A 2 -18.20 -16.61 4.35
CA ALA A 2 -17.65 -16.38 3.00
C ALA A 2 -18.70 -15.88 1.98
N ASP A 3 -19.92 -16.44 2.00
CA ASP A 3 -21.03 -15.95 1.15
C ASP A 3 -21.49 -14.52 1.51
N GLN A 4 -21.32 -14.14 2.78
CA GLN A 4 -21.61 -12.77 3.23
C GLN A 4 -20.60 -11.78 2.65
N LEU A 5 -19.32 -12.17 2.55
CA LEU A 5 -18.30 -11.34 1.89
C LEU A 5 -18.58 -11.18 0.39
N ARG A 6 -19.09 -12.22 -0.30
CA ARG A 6 -19.45 -12.13 -1.72
C ARG A 6 -20.51 -11.07 -2.00
N ASN A 7 -21.45 -10.89 -1.08
CA ASN A 7 -22.47 -9.85 -1.21
C ASN A 7 -21.94 -8.44 -0.88
N MET A 8 -20.80 -8.34 -0.17
CA MET A 8 -20.19 -7.06 0.20
C MET A 8 -19.20 -6.56 -0.85
N VAL A 9 -18.43 -7.46 -1.47
CA VAL A 9 -17.46 -7.13 -2.52
C VAL A 9 -18.14 -7.16 -3.88
N THR A 10 -18.63 -6.00 -4.32
CA THR A 10 -19.32 -5.83 -5.61
C THR A 10 -18.45 -5.05 -6.59
N PRO A 11 -18.61 -5.23 -7.92
CA PRO A 11 -17.92 -4.39 -8.90
C PRO A 11 -18.09 -2.90 -8.64
N THR A 12 -19.31 -2.46 -8.26
CA THR A 12 -19.60 -1.07 -7.90
C THR A 12 -18.74 -0.58 -6.73
N LEU A 13 -18.59 -1.37 -5.66
CA LEU A 13 -17.73 -1.00 -4.54
C LEU A 13 -16.27 -0.88 -4.97
N LEU A 14 -15.76 -1.81 -5.78
CA LEU A 14 -14.38 -1.80 -6.25
C LEU A 14 -14.10 -0.55 -7.10
N HIS A 15 -15.04 -0.16 -7.96
CA HIS A 15 -14.98 1.08 -8.73
C HIS A 15 -15.05 2.33 -7.85
N ASP A 16 -15.94 2.36 -6.86
CA ASP A 16 -16.09 3.49 -5.94
C ASP A 16 -14.80 3.69 -5.11
N VAL A 17 -14.21 2.62 -4.58
CA VAL A 17 -12.93 2.68 -3.84
C VAL A 17 -11.82 3.25 -4.72
N ARG A 18 -11.69 2.76 -5.97
CA ARG A 18 -10.68 3.27 -6.91
C ARG A 18 -10.85 4.76 -7.18
N LYS A 19 -12.06 5.21 -7.49
CA LYS A 19 -12.37 6.62 -7.78
C LYS A 19 -12.13 7.55 -6.58
N ILE A 20 -12.25 7.04 -5.36
CA ILE A 20 -11.99 7.83 -4.14
C ILE A 20 -10.50 7.93 -3.83
N VAL A 21 -9.76 6.84 -4.05
CA VAL A 21 -8.30 6.86 -3.86
C VAL A 21 -7.64 7.68 -4.97
N PHE A 22 -8.11 7.53 -6.21
CA PHE A 22 -7.59 8.20 -7.39
C PHE A 22 -8.73 8.89 -8.14
N PRO A 23 -9.15 10.09 -7.70
CA PRO A 23 -10.21 10.88 -8.33
C PRO A 23 -9.72 11.58 -9.61
N PHE A 24 -9.05 10.83 -10.48
CA PHE A 24 -8.37 11.31 -11.67
C PHE A 24 -8.95 10.66 -12.93
N SER A 25 -8.84 11.36 -14.05
CA SER A 25 -9.26 10.81 -15.34
C SER A 25 -8.38 9.64 -15.74
N GLU A 26 -8.99 8.59 -16.29
CA GLU A 26 -8.23 7.48 -16.88
C GLU A 26 -7.74 7.80 -18.29
N THR A 27 -8.38 8.74 -18.98
CA THR A 27 -8.20 8.97 -20.43
C THR A 27 -7.63 10.33 -20.77
N GLU A 28 -7.50 11.23 -19.78
CA GLU A 28 -6.93 12.56 -19.96
C GLU A 28 -5.59 12.67 -19.24
N PRO A 29 -4.68 13.56 -19.71
CA PRO A 29 -3.46 13.90 -18.97
C PRO A 29 -3.77 14.38 -17.55
N LEU A 30 -2.90 14.01 -16.60
CA LEU A 30 -3.04 14.37 -15.19
C LEU A 30 -2.08 15.49 -14.80
N ASP A 31 -2.53 16.36 -13.90
CA ASP A 31 -1.66 17.31 -13.22
C ASP A 31 -0.96 16.60 -12.04
N PHE A 32 0.32 16.27 -12.22
CA PHE A 32 1.08 15.56 -11.19
C PHE A 32 1.43 16.41 -9.98
N THR A 33 1.27 17.73 -10.05
CA THR A 33 1.27 18.57 -8.86
C THR A 33 0.06 18.22 -7.99
N VAL A 34 -1.14 18.14 -8.57
CA VAL A 34 -2.38 17.76 -7.86
C VAL A 34 -2.32 16.31 -7.38
N VAL A 35 -1.83 15.38 -8.20
CA VAL A 35 -1.64 13.96 -7.81
C VAL A 35 -0.74 13.85 -6.59
N SER A 36 0.41 14.53 -6.60
CA SER A 36 1.38 14.55 -5.50
C SER A 36 0.75 15.05 -4.20
N HIS A 37 0.01 16.16 -4.26
CA HIS A 37 -0.68 16.72 -3.10
C HIS A 37 -1.80 15.80 -2.57
N THR A 38 -2.55 15.13 -3.46
CA THR A 38 -3.67 14.25 -3.07
C THR A 38 -3.18 12.95 -2.44
N GLY A 39 -2.06 12.40 -2.94
CA GLY A 39 -1.47 11.15 -2.43
C GLY A 39 -0.64 11.32 -1.15
N PHE A 40 0.11 12.43 -1.03
CA PHE A 40 1.14 12.60 -0.01
C PHE A 40 1.15 13.99 0.66
N GLY A 41 0.20 14.87 0.38
CA GLY A 41 0.10 16.18 1.02
C GLY A 41 -0.18 16.08 2.53
N GLY A 42 0.62 16.77 3.34
CA GLY A 42 0.72 16.70 4.81
C GLY A 42 -0.51 17.13 5.63
N GLY A 43 -1.73 16.88 5.15
CA GLY A 43 -3.00 17.05 5.87
C GLY A 43 -3.77 15.75 6.09
N GLY A 44 -3.16 14.60 5.80
CA GLY A 44 -3.85 13.31 5.74
C GLY A 44 -4.58 13.14 4.41
N SER A 45 -4.71 11.90 3.94
CA SER A 45 -5.58 11.60 2.80
C SER A 45 -6.97 12.22 3.03
N PRO A 46 -7.67 12.70 1.99
CA PRO A 46 -9.02 13.25 2.14
C PRO A 46 -9.90 12.31 2.98
N THR A 47 -10.66 12.88 3.92
CA THR A 47 -11.62 12.12 4.73
C THR A 47 -12.46 11.25 3.81
N LEU A 48 -12.47 9.94 4.07
CA LEU A 48 -13.28 9.01 3.30
C LEU A 48 -14.76 9.43 3.39
N PRO A 49 -15.48 9.57 2.25
CA PRO A 49 -16.90 9.88 2.28
C PRO A 49 -17.68 8.86 3.12
N ASP A 50 -18.63 9.33 3.93
CA ASP A 50 -19.43 8.49 4.83
C ASP A 50 -20.06 7.28 4.14
N LYS A 51 -20.54 7.46 2.90
CA LYS A 51 -21.13 6.38 2.11
C LYS A 51 -20.15 5.21 1.94
N VAL A 52 -18.91 5.50 1.59
CA VAL A 52 -17.89 4.47 1.33
C VAL A 52 -17.35 3.91 2.62
N ARG A 53 -17.20 4.73 3.66
CA ARG A 53 -16.92 4.23 5.02
C ARG A 53 -17.96 3.19 5.46
N LYS A 54 -19.26 3.46 5.25
CA LYS A 54 -20.38 2.56 5.58
C LYS A 54 -20.43 1.28 4.73
N GLN A 55 -19.76 1.23 3.58
CA GLN A 55 -19.66 0.02 2.76
C GLN A 55 -18.39 -0.78 3.08
N VAL A 56 -17.26 -0.09 3.24
CA VAL A 56 -15.94 -0.69 3.48
C VAL A 56 -15.81 -1.24 4.90
N TRP A 57 -16.26 -0.49 5.91
CA TRP A 57 -16.08 -0.89 7.31
C TRP A 57 -16.75 -2.24 7.64
N PRO A 58 -18.02 -2.49 7.26
CA PRO A 58 -18.64 -3.80 7.47
C PRO A 58 -17.89 -4.95 6.79
N PHE A 59 -17.30 -4.71 5.62
CA PHE A 59 -16.45 -5.69 4.95
C PHE A 59 -15.19 -6.00 5.77
N LEU A 60 -14.46 -4.97 6.23
CA LEU A 60 -13.26 -5.16 7.05
C LEU A 60 -13.58 -5.90 8.35
N VAL A 61 -14.67 -5.53 9.03
CA VAL A 61 -15.14 -6.23 10.24
C VAL A 61 -15.52 -7.69 9.93
N ALA A 62 -16.29 -7.94 8.87
CA ALA A 62 -16.67 -9.30 8.50
C ALA A 62 -15.45 -10.16 8.15
N LEU A 63 -14.48 -9.60 7.41
CA LEU A 63 -13.25 -10.29 7.06
C LEU A 63 -12.39 -10.55 8.30
N SER A 64 -12.31 -9.61 9.24
CA SER A 64 -11.53 -9.76 10.50
C SER A 64 -12.00 -10.92 11.37
N ARG A 65 -13.31 -11.25 11.33
CA ARG A 65 -13.94 -12.32 12.12
C ARG A 65 -13.65 -13.73 11.59
N LEU A 66 -13.10 -13.87 10.39
CA LEU A 66 -12.74 -15.18 9.83
C LEU A 66 -11.46 -15.75 10.44
N GLY A 67 -10.53 -14.89 10.84
CA GLY A 67 -9.15 -15.31 11.12
C GLY A 67 -8.37 -15.59 9.83
N LEU A 68 -7.04 -15.54 9.91
CA LEU A 68 -6.16 -15.61 8.74
C LEU A 68 -6.26 -16.94 7.99
N ASP A 69 -6.47 -18.03 8.73
CA ASP A 69 -6.55 -19.39 8.17
C ASP A 69 -7.85 -19.64 7.40
N ASN A 70 -8.90 -18.86 7.67
CA ASN A 70 -10.20 -18.99 7.01
C ASN A 70 -10.49 -17.83 6.04
N ALA A 71 -9.55 -16.93 5.82
CA ALA A 71 -9.70 -15.86 4.84
C ALA A 71 -9.86 -16.49 3.43
N PRO A 72 -10.91 -16.13 2.66
CA PRO A 72 -11.14 -16.73 1.36
C PRO A 72 -10.06 -16.30 0.37
N ASP A 73 -9.96 -17.04 -0.73
CA ASP A 73 -9.19 -16.59 -1.88
C ASP A 73 -9.78 -15.32 -2.49
N MET A 74 -9.07 -14.20 -2.34
CA MET A 74 -9.56 -12.89 -2.75
C MET A 74 -9.68 -12.75 -4.28
N THR A 75 -8.97 -13.55 -5.07
CA THR A 75 -9.15 -13.56 -6.53
C THR A 75 -10.53 -14.05 -6.95
N THR A 76 -11.24 -14.80 -6.09
CA THR A 76 -12.59 -15.31 -6.39
C THR A 76 -13.68 -14.25 -6.35
N PHE A 77 -13.34 -12.99 -6.02
CA PHE A 77 -14.23 -11.82 -6.12
C PHE A 77 -14.03 -11.02 -7.42
N LEU A 78 -13.08 -11.44 -8.27
CA LEU A 78 -12.81 -10.78 -9.54
C LEU A 78 -13.49 -11.51 -10.71
N PRO A 79 -13.73 -10.82 -11.84
CA PRO A 79 -13.99 -11.51 -13.09
C PRO A 79 -12.74 -12.28 -13.56
N VAL A 80 -12.89 -13.09 -14.62
CA VAL A 80 -11.75 -13.78 -15.24
C VAL A 80 -10.73 -12.78 -15.82
N PRO A 81 -9.43 -13.12 -15.90
CA PRO A 81 -8.41 -12.18 -16.40
C PRO A 81 -8.63 -11.62 -17.80
N SER A 82 -9.40 -12.31 -18.65
CA SER A 82 -9.75 -11.85 -20.00
C SER A 82 -10.88 -10.82 -20.02
N ASP A 83 -11.53 -10.55 -18.88
CA ASP A 83 -12.58 -9.55 -18.79
C ASP A 83 -11.98 -8.13 -18.88
N PRO A 84 -12.52 -7.23 -19.73
CA PRO A 84 -12.00 -5.87 -19.87
C PRO A 84 -11.97 -5.04 -18.58
N ASP A 85 -12.77 -5.40 -17.58
CA ASP A 85 -12.84 -4.73 -16.29
C ASP A 85 -11.96 -5.39 -15.21
N PHE A 86 -11.28 -6.50 -15.55
CA PHE A 86 -10.44 -7.25 -14.62
C PHE A 86 -9.38 -6.38 -13.95
N ALA A 87 -8.59 -5.63 -14.73
CA ALA A 87 -7.52 -4.80 -14.19
C ALA A 87 -8.04 -3.71 -13.22
N ARG A 88 -9.19 -3.12 -13.53
CA ARG A 88 -9.83 -2.08 -12.70
C ARG A 88 -10.40 -2.66 -11.41
N GLN A 89 -11.09 -3.80 -11.48
CA GLN A 89 -11.60 -4.49 -10.29
C GLN A 89 -10.46 -5.04 -9.43
N ALA A 90 -9.39 -5.55 -10.05
CA ALA A 90 -8.21 -6.02 -9.33
C ALA A 90 -7.55 -4.89 -8.54
N MET A 91 -7.40 -3.72 -9.18
CA MET A 91 -6.89 -2.51 -8.52
C MET A 91 -7.81 -2.07 -7.38
N GLY A 92 -9.13 -2.04 -7.61
CA GLY A 92 -10.11 -1.68 -6.58
C GLY A 92 -10.07 -2.61 -5.35
N LEU A 93 -9.90 -3.92 -5.57
CA LEU A 93 -9.80 -4.91 -4.51
C LEU A 93 -8.46 -4.79 -3.76
N GLN A 94 -7.37 -4.54 -4.48
CA GLN A 94 -6.07 -4.26 -3.86
C GLN A 94 -6.14 -3.04 -2.93
N LEU A 95 -6.78 -1.95 -3.37
CA LEU A 95 -7.01 -0.76 -2.56
C LEU A 95 -7.91 -1.02 -1.35
N LEU A 96 -8.95 -1.83 -1.52
CA LEU A 96 -9.84 -2.25 -0.44
C LEU A 96 -9.10 -3.02 0.66
N LEU A 97 -8.13 -3.87 0.28
CA LEU A 97 -7.36 -4.68 1.21
C LEU A 97 -6.15 -3.96 1.82
N ASP A 98 -5.50 -3.07 1.07
CA ASP A 98 -4.26 -2.40 1.50
C ASP A 98 -4.49 -0.98 2.01
N GLN A 99 -5.12 -0.12 1.20
CA GLN A 99 -5.20 1.31 1.46
C GLN A 99 -6.36 1.67 2.40
N MET A 100 -7.51 0.99 2.28
CA MET A 100 -8.66 1.29 3.13
C MET A 100 -8.40 1.02 4.63
N PRO A 101 -7.77 -0.10 5.04
CA PRO A 101 -7.41 -0.28 6.45
C PRO A 101 -6.49 0.82 6.98
N ARG A 102 -5.47 1.25 6.20
CA ARG A 102 -4.57 2.36 6.57
C ARG A 102 -5.33 3.68 6.76
N ARG A 103 -6.41 3.89 5.99
CA ARG A 103 -7.26 5.09 6.10
C ARG A 103 -8.30 5.01 7.21
N LEU A 104 -8.70 3.83 7.67
CA LEU A 104 -9.80 3.64 8.63
C LEU A 104 -9.34 3.21 10.02
N CYS A 105 -8.34 2.35 10.12
CA CYS A 105 -7.80 1.87 11.39
C CYS A 105 -6.98 2.97 12.06
N ARG A 106 -7.20 3.19 13.37
CA ARG A 106 -6.47 4.17 14.19
C ARG A 106 -6.09 3.55 15.52
N GLY A 107 -5.07 4.10 16.17
CA GLY A 107 -4.63 3.63 17.48
C GLY A 107 -4.35 2.12 17.49
N VAL A 108 -5.03 1.40 18.39
CA VAL A 108 -4.94 -0.07 18.54
C VAL A 108 -5.40 -0.82 17.28
N ASP A 109 -6.38 -0.29 16.53
CA ASP A 109 -6.88 -0.96 15.32
C ASP A 109 -5.85 -1.02 14.20
N CYS A 110 -4.80 -0.18 14.24
CA CYS A 110 -3.69 -0.31 13.31
C CYS A 110 -3.02 -1.70 13.39
N ARG A 111 -3.19 -2.46 14.48
CA ARG A 111 -2.81 -3.88 14.56
C ARG A 111 -3.49 -4.71 13.47
N TRP A 112 -4.77 -4.47 13.17
CA TRP A 112 -5.49 -5.16 12.11
C TRP A 112 -4.95 -4.84 10.73
N THR A 113 -4.58 -3.57 10.47
CA THR A 113 -3.88 -3.22 9.23
C THR A 113 -2.59 -4.02 9.08
N ASN A 114 -1.74 -3.97 10.11
CA ASN A 114 -0.38 -4.47 10.02
C ASN A 114 -0.25 -6.00 10.06
N VAL A 115 -1.04 -6.65 10.91
CA VAL A 115 -0.86 -8.07 11.24
C VAL A 115 -1.95 -8.94 10.60
N TYR A 116 -3.00 -8.34 10.02
CA TYR A 116 -4.09 -9.08 9.41
C TYR A 116 -4.30 -8.72 7.93
N PHE A 117 -4.74 -7.49 7.64
CA PHE A 117 -5.08 -7.09 6.28
C PHE A 117 -3.88 -7.06 5.34
N ASP A 118 -2.71 -6.65 5.82
CA ASP A 118 -1.47 -6.70 5.03
C ASP A 118 -1.09 -8.11 4.57
N ILE A 119 -1.38 -9.13 5.39
CA ILE A 119 -1.09 -10.53 5.03
C ILE A 119 -2.02 -10.98 3.91
N ILE A 120 -3.31 -10.64 4.02
CA ILE A 120 -4.31 -10.97 2.99
C ILE A 120 -4.02 -10.19 1.70
N SER A 121 -3.69 -8.90 1.83
CA SER A 121 -3.30 -8.00 0.74
C SER A 121 -2.10 -8.55 -0.04
N LEU A 122 -1.03 -8.99 0.65
CA LEU A 122 0.12 -9.61 0.01
C LEU A 122 -0.24 -10.93 -0.68
N LYS A 123 -0.97 -11.84 -0.01
CA LYS A 123 -1.39 -13.12 -0.61
C LYS A 123 -2.17 -12.90 -1.90
N TYR A 124 -3.02 -11.88 -1.93
CA TYR A 124 -3.76 -11.48 -3.11
C TYR A 124 -2.84 -10.94 -4.21
N ALA A 125 -1.93 -10.01 -3.88
CA ALA A 125 -0.95 -9.45 -4.82
C ALA A 125 -0.06 -10.55 -5.44
N GLN A 126 0.41 -11.50 -4.65
CA GLN A 126 1.21 -12.65 -5.11
C GLN A 126 0.44 -13.53 -6.12
N LYS A 127 -0.87 -13.72 -5.92
CA LYS A 127 -1.69 -14.48 -6.88
C LYS A 127 -1.85 -13.75 -8.20
N LEU A 128 -1.98 -12.42 -8.17
CA LEU A 128 -1.98 -11.63 -9.38
C LEU A 128 -0.60 -11.65 -10.06
N ASP A 129 0.50 -11.74 -9.29
CA ASP A 129 1.87 -11.72 -9.82
C ASP A 129 2.26 -13.04 -10.45
N ALA A 130 1.61 -14.12 -10.02
CA ALA A 130 1.71 -15.44 -10.63
C ALA A 130 0.90 -15.59 -11.93
N LEU A 131 0.11 -14.59 -12.34
CA LEU A 131 -0.60 -14.64 -13.62
C LEU A 131 0.38 -14.58 -14.80
N PRO A 132 0.02 -15.16 -15.97
CA PRO A 132 0.73 -14.92 -17.22
C PRO A 132 0.95 -13.42 -17.46
N GLU A 133 2.09 -13.05 -18.07
CA GLU A 133 2.47 -11.65 -18.25
C GLU A 133 1.40 -10.81 -18.96
N ASP A 134 0.74 -11.40 -19.95
CA ASP A 134 -0.36 -10.80 -20.70
C ASP A 134 -1.67 -10.70 -19.91
N GLN A 135 -1.74 -11.28 -18.71
CA GLN A 135 -2.90 -11.24 -17.81
C GLN A 135 -2.64 -10.45 -16.52
N LYS A 136 -1.40 -10.00 -16.29
CA LYS A 136 -1.07 -9.23 -15.08
C LYS A 136 -1.79 -7.88 -15.10
N PRO A 137 -2.62 -7.56 -14.08
CA PRO A 137 -3.50 -6.39 -14.10
C PRO A 137 -2.77 -5.04 -14.00
N TRP A 138 -1.46 -5.04 -13.77
CA TRP A 138 -0.61 -3.84 -13.77
C TRP A 138 0.27 -3.72 -15.01
N SER A 139 0.28 -4.71 -15.91
CA SER A 139 1.11 -4.63 -17.12
C SER A 139 0.62 -3.48 -18.00
N TRP A 140 1.52 -2.74 -18.64
CA TRP A 140 1.10 -1.64 -19.52
C TRP A 140 0.21 -2.13 -20.67
N ALA A 141 0.41 -3.37 -21.13
CA ALA A 141 -0.41 -4.02 -22.15
C ALA A 141 -1.90 -4.04 -21.81
N GLN A 142 -2.26 -4.17 -20.52
CA GLN A 142 -3.65 -4.18 -20.06
C GLN A 142 -4.32 -2.78 -20.04
N TRP A 143 -3.52 -1.71 -20.11
CA TRP A 143 -4.03 -0.34 -19.93
C TRP A 143 -3.89 0.53 -21.17
N LYS A 144 -2.87 0.30 -22.00
CA LYS A 144 -2.45 1.21 -23.09
C LYS A 144 -3.53 1.61 -24.09
N ASP A 145 -4.52 0.75 -24.33
CA ASP A 145 -5.58 1.00 -25.31
C ASP A 145 -6.82 1.64 -24.68
N CYS A 146 -6.87 1.77 -23.35
CA CYS A 146 -8.04 2.30 -22.63
C CYS A 146 -7.70 3.32 -21.52
N SER A 147 -6.43 3.66 -21.34
CA SER A 147 -5.98 4.59 -20.31
C SER A 147 -4.67 5.30 -20.68
N THR A 148 -4.40 6.44 -20.04
CA THR A 148 -3.16 7.18 -20.18
C THR A 148 -2.02 6.53 -19.39
N LEU A 149 -0.78 6.85 -19.80
CA LEU A 149 0.41 6.48 -19.03
C LEU A 149 0.35 7.05 -17.61
N ASP A 150 -0.17 8.27 -17.48
CA ASP A 150 -0.36 8.99 -16.23
C ASP A 150 -1.20 8.19 -15.22
N TYR A 151 -2.37 7.72 -15.65
CA TYR A 151 -3.24 6.92 -14.79
C TYR A 151 -2.65 5.54 -14.52
N TRP A 152 -2.00 4.93 -15.52
CA TRP A 152 -1.35 3.63 -15.34
C TRP A 152 -0.27 3.66 -14.25
N ILE A 153 0.47 4.75 -14.07
CA ILE A 153 1.44 4.88 -12.96
C ILE A 153 0.75 4.81 -11.59
N LEU A 154 -0.45 5.36 -11.45
CA LEU A 154 -1.26 5.25 -10.22
C LEU A 154 -1.74 3.80 -9.99
N ALA A 155 -2.14 3.11 -11.06
CA ALA A 155 -2.46 1.69 -10.99
C ALA A 155 -1.23 0.87 -10.60
N ARG A 156 -0.08 1.12 -11.25
CA ARG A 156 1.17 0.41 -11.05
C ARG A 156 1.66 0.53 -9.60
N THR A 157 1.60 1.71 -9.01
CA THR A 157 1.94 1.93 -7.58
C THR A 157 1.00 1.17 -6.63
N THR A 158 -0.29 1.05 -6.96
CA THR A 158 -1.24 0.29 -6.14
C THR A 158 -0.86 -1.19 -6.00
N PHE A 159 -0.28 -1.78 -7.04
CA PHE A 159 0.07 -3.20 -7.05
C PHE A 159 1.47 -3.48 -6.47
N VAL A 160 2.36 -2.49 -6.37
CA VAL A 160 3.68 -2.69 -5.73
C VAL A 160 3.62 -2.57 -4.20
N VAL A 161 2.76 -1.68 -3.68
CA VAL A 161 2.76 -1.37 -2.24
C VAL A 161 2.52 -2.57 -1.32
N PRO A 162 1.75 -3.63 -1.66
CA PRO A 162 1.63 -4.80 -0.80
C PRO A 162 2.95 -5.55 -0.60
N PHE A 163 3.83 -5.55 -1.61
CA PHE A 163 5.18 -6.12 -1.48
C PHE A 163 6.06 -5.21 -0.62
N THR A 164 6.00 -3.90 -0.86
CA THR A 164 6.75 -2.89 -0.08
C THR A 164 6.35 -2.88 1.40
N HIS A 165 5.06 -2.99 1.72
CA HIS A 165 4.55 -2.93 3.09
C HIS A 165 4.89 -4.16 3.95
N ARG A 166 5.51 -5.18 3.38
CA ARG A 166 5.84 -6.42 4.09
C ARG A 166 7.29 -6.42 4.54
N ASP A 167 7.47 -6.78 5.80
CA ASP A 167 8.74 -6.75 6.50
C ASP A 167 9.52 -8.05 6.27
N SER A 168 9.64 -8.46 5.00
CA SER A 168 10.33 -9.66 4.52
C SER A 168 11.27 -9.33 3.35
N ILE A 169 12.46 -9.94 3.35
CA ILE A 169 13.48 -9.75 2.31
C ILE A 169 12.93 -10.09 0.93
N GLU A 170 12.28 -11.25 0.78
CA GLU A 170 11.71 -11.72 -0.50
C GLU A 170 10.73 -10.71 -1.09
N THR A 171 9.86 -10.13 -0.25
CA THR A 171 8.88 -9.14 -0.71
C THR A 171 9.54 -7.80 -1.07
N GLN A 172 10.62 -7.43 -0.38
CA GLN A 172 11.39 -6.24 -0.74
C GLN A 172 12.13 -6.43 -2.07
N GLU A 173 12.70 -7.62 -2.32
CA GLU A 173 13.33 -7.95 -3.60
C GLU A 173 12.34 -7.85 -4.75
N ARG A 174 11.15 -8.44 -4.61
CA ARG A 174 10.11 -8.31 -5.64
C ARG A 174 9.66 -6.87 -5.84
N SER A 175 9.56 -6.07 -4.76
CA SER A 175 9.25 -4.64 -4.86
C SER A 175 10.31 -3.87 -5.66
N LEU A 176 11.60 -4.18 -5.48
CA LEU A 176 12.68 -3.56 -6.27
C LEU A 176 12.62 -3.91 -7.75
N GLU A 177 12.33 -5.17 -8.08
CA GLU A 177 12.16 -5.62 -9.46
C GLU A 177 11.00 -4.88 -10.12
N PHE A 178 9.85 -4.83 -9.45
CA PHE A 178 8.66 -4.12 -9.92
C PHE A 178 8.96 -2.63 -10.15
N SER A 179 9.73 -2.02 -9.24
CA SER A 179 10.18 -0.64 -9.34
C SER A 179 11.12 -0.43 -10.54
N GLU A 180 12.04 -1.37 -10.80
CA GLU A 180 12.94 -1.32 -11.96
C GLU A 180 12.19 -1.50 -13.30
N GLU A 181 11.29 -2.48 -13.39
CA GLU A 181 10.42 -2.71 -14.56
C GLU A 181 9.65 -1.43 -14.93
N THR A 182 9.13 -0.73 -13.91
CA THR A 182 8.34 0.49 -14.11
C THR A 182 9.22 1.65 -14.58
N ARG A 183 10.38 1.85 -13.96
CA ARG A 183 11.34 2.87 -14.39
C ARG A 183 11.75 2.68 -15.84
N LYS A 184 12.12 1.45 -16.21
CA LYS A 184 12.49 1.12 -17.58
C LYS A 184 11.36 1.41 -18.56
N THR A 185 10.13 1.03 -18.21
CA THR A 185 8.96 1.34 -19.05
C THR A 185 8.81 2.85 -19.28
N ILE A 186 8.93 3.67 -18.23
CA ILE A 186 8.85 5.12 -18.38
C ILE A 186 10.02 5.65 -19.21
N GLU A 187 11.26 5.26 -18.93
CA GLU A 187 12.43 5.69 -19.72
C GLU A 187 12.28 5.36 -21.21
N ASP A 188 11.82 4.15 -21.54
CA ASP A 188 11.60 3.70 -22.91
C ASP A 188 10.48 4.51 -23.61
N MET A 189 9.42 4.87 -22.88
CA MET A 189 8.28 5.60 -23.44
C MET A 189 8.49 7.10 -23.57
N THR A 190 9.28 7.70 -22.68
CA THR A 190 9.46 9.15 -22.61
C THR A 190 10.82 9.63 -23.11
N GLY A 191 11.77 8.71 -23.30
CA GLY A 191 13.15 9.04 -23.65
C GLY A 191 13.94 9.72 -22.52
N THR A 192 13.42 9.72 -21.29
CA THR A 192 14.10 10.28 -20.12
C THR A 192 14.95 9.22 -19.42
N LYS A 193 15.74 9.64 -18.43
CA LYS A 193 16.50 8.73 -17.56
C LYS A 193 16.17 9.03 -16.11
N ASP A 194 15.98 7.99 -15.32
CA ASP A 194 15.74 8.11 -13.88
C ASP A 194 16.99 8.71 -13.19
N PRO A 195 16.90 9.92 -12.61
CA PRO A 195 18.03 10.57 -11.94
C PRO A 195 18.51 9.82 -10.70
N TYR A 196 17.66 8.99 -10.06
CA TYR A 196 18.01 8.24 -8.87
C TYR A 196 18.89 7.01 -9.18
N ARG A 197 19.00 6.58 -10.44
CA ARG A 197 19.86 5.44 -10.82
C ARG A 197 21.31 5.62 -10.37
N ALA A 198 21.88 6.80 -10.57
CA ALA A 198 23.26 7.10 -10.22
C ALA A 198 23.54 6.98 -8.71
N ARG A 199 22.50 7.15 -7.89
CA ARG A 199 22.56 7.12 -6.42
C ARG A 199 21.88 5.89 -5.83
N ARG A 200 21.52 4.90 -6.65
CA ARG A 200 20.73 3.75 -6.18
C ARG A 200 21.46 2.94 -5.11
N GLY A 201 22.79 2.83 -5.20
CA GLY A 201 23.60 2.20 -4.16
C GLY A 201 23.49 2.91 -2.80
N GLU A 202 23.50 4.25 -2.80
CA GLU A 202 23.30 5.05 -1.57
C GLU A 202 21.88 4.82 -1.02
N ILE A 203 20.87 4.92 -1.89
CA ILE A 203 19.45 4.74 -1.55
C ILE A 203 19.21 3.36 -0.90
N LEU A 204 19.78 2.30 -1.47
CA LEU A 204 19.62 0.93 -0.99
C LEU A 204 20.50 0.59 0.23
N SER A 205 21.26 1.55 0.76
CA SER A 205 22.05 1.41 1.98
C SER A 205 21.58 2.31 3.13
N ASP A 206 20.67 3.25 2.87
CA ASP A 206 20.31 4.29 3.83
C ASP A 206 19.08 3.91 4.67
N ILE A 207 19.34 3.44 5.90
CA ILE A 207 18.31 3.13 6.89
C ILE A 207 17.49 4.35 7.36
N TYR A 208 17.95 5.58 7.11
CA TYR A 208 17.22 6.81 7.43
C TYR A 208 16.51 7.41 6.21
N GLY A 209 16.64 6.79 5.04
CA GLY A 209 16.10 7.26 3.78
C GLY A 209 14.57 7.40 3.81
N PHE A 210 13.87 6.36 4.26
CA PHE A 210 12.41 6.34 4.25
C PHE A 210 11.77 7.45 5.10
N PRO A 211 12.10 7.62 6.39
CA PRO A 211 11.60 8.75 7.19
C PRO A 211 11.86 10.11 6.55
N ARG A 212 13.05 10.30 5.96
CA ARG A 212 13.45 11.56 5.34
C ARG A 212 12.63 11.85 4.08
N VAL A 213 12.53 10.89 3.16
CA VAL A 213 11.76 11.05 1.91
C VAL A 213 10.27 11.29 2.20
N ILE A 214 9.69 10.61 3.18
CA ILE A 214 8.30 10.85 3.59
C ILE A 214 8.11 12.26 4.16
N ARG A 215 9.07 12.76 4.96
CA ARG A 215 9.01 14.12 5.52
C ARG A 215 9.17 15.20 4.45
N ASP A 216 10.08 14.99 3.50
CA ASP A 216 10.33 15.91 2.39
C ASP A 216 9.11 15.98 1.45
N GLY A 217 8.45 14.83 1.27
CA GLY A 217 7.27 14.67 0.42
C GLY A 217 7.62 14.56 -1.06
N PRO A 218 6.58 14.50 -1.92
CA PRO A 218 6.76 14.43 -3.37
C PRO A 218 7.27 15.75 -3.95
N PRO A 219 7.75 15.74 -5.21
CA PRO A 219 7.97 16.96 -5.98
C PRO A 219 6.73 17.87 -5.98
N LYS A 220 6.92 19.19 -5.92
CA LYS A 220 5.84 20.15 -5.63
C LYS A 220 5.47 21.11 -6.76
N GLU A 221 6.37 21.36 -7.72
CA GLU A 221 6.15 22.38 -8.76
C GLU A 221 6.47 21.80 -10.14
N ASN A 222 5.62 22.08 -11.13
CA ASN A 222 5.77 21.66 -12.52
C ASN A 222 6.10 20.16 -12.67
N VAL A 223 5.48 19.34 -11.82
CA VAL A 223 5.79 17.92 -11.72
C VAL A 223 5.34 17.22 -12.98
N THR A 224 6.27 16.54 -13.64
CA THR A 224 5.96 15.66 -14.78
C THR A 224 5.63 14.25 -14.29
N ILE A 225 5.04 13.41 -15.15
CA ILE A 225 4.84 11.99 -14.85
C ILE A 225 6.17 11.30 -14.52
N GLN A 226 7.25 11.68 -15.20
CA GLN A 226 8.59 11.14 -15.01
C GLN A 226 9.11 11.48 -13.61
N ASP A 227 9.02 12.76 -13.23
CA ASP A 227 9.46 13.22 -11.90
C ASP A 227 8.72 12.48 -10.78
N TYR A 228 7.40 12.38 -10.91
CA TYR A 228 6.57 11.65 -9.94
C TYR A 228 6.92 10.17 -9.91
N THR A 229 7.04 9.53 -11.08
CA THR A 229 7.35 8.09 -11.19
C THR A 229 8.70 7.78 -10.55
N TYR A 230 9.75 8.50 -10.94
CA TYR A 230 11.08 8.25 -10.42
C TYR A 230 11.14 8.49 -8.91
N TRP A 231 10.46 9.51 -8.41
CA TRP A 231 10.36 9.76 -6.98
C TRP A 231 9.59 8.66 -6.25
N VAL A 232 8.40 8.26 -6.72
CA VAL A 232 7.56 7.28 -5.99
C VAL A 232 8.18 5.89 -5.96
N PHE A 233 8.91 5.50 -7.01
CA PHE A 233 9.63 4.23 -7.00
C PHE A 233 10.97 4.31 -6.26
N MET A 234 11.61 5.48 -6.17
CA MET A 234 12.68 5.70 -5.20
C MET A 234 12.16 5.59 -3.77
N LEU A 235 10.96 6.11 -3.50
CA LEU A 235 10.26 5.93 -2.22
C LEU A 235 10.00 4.44 -1.93
N MET A 236 9.67 3.62 -2.92
CA MET A 236 9.58 2.16 -2.71
C MET A 236 10.94 1.57 -2.35
N ASP A 237 12.02 1.93 -3.06
CA ASP A 237 13.36 1.40 -2.82
C ASP A 237 13.89 1.70 -1.40
N VAL A 238 13.62 2.89 -0.82
CA VAL A 238 14.10 3.27 0.53
C VAL A 238 13.47 2.46 1.68
N HIS A 239 12.50 1.58 1.40
CA HIS A 239 11.97 0.65 2.39
C HIS A 239 12.92 -0.52 2.66
N LYS A 240 13.60 -1.04 1.61
CA LYS A 240 14.46 -2.21 1.71
C LYS A 240 15.58 -2.09 2.75
N PRO A 241 16.32 -0.97 2.87
CA PRO A 241 17.40 -0.85 3.85
C PRO A 241 16.99 -1.15 5.28
N LEU A 242 15.76 -0.81 5.68
CA LEU A 242 15.23 -1.11 7.01
C LEU A 242 15.07 -2.62 7.22
N VAL A 243 14.53 -3.32 6.23
CA VAL A 243 14.34 -4.77 6.30
C VAL A 243 15.68 -5.49 6.24
N ASP A 244 16.64 -5.01 5.46
CA ASP A 244 17.98 -5.59 5.40
C ASP A 244 18.74 -5.43 6.73
N ALA A 245 18.61 -4.27 7.38
CA ALA A 245 19.30 -3.98 8.63
C ALA A 245 18.65 -4.66 9.85
N PHE A 246 17.32 -4.63 9.95
CA PHE A 246 16.60 -5.06 11.15
C PHE A 246 15.85 -6.39 10.97
N GLY A 247 15.83 -6.94 9.76
CA GLY A 247 14.97 -8.08 9.39
C GLY A 247 13.48 -7.73 9.39
N ARG A 248 13.11 -6.47 9.68
CA ARG A 248 11.74 -6.01 9.85
C ARG A 248 11.62 -4.48 9.78
N TYR A 249 10.41 -3.95 9.84
CA TYR A 249 10.18 -2.53 10.09
C TYR A 249 10.08 -2.22 11.58
N PRO A 250 10.99 -1.41 12.17
CA PRO A 250 10.98 -1.13 13.61
C PRO A 250 9.68 -0.50 14.10
N TYR A 251 9.12 0.45 13.33
CA TYR A 251 7.86 1.14 13.65
C TYR A 251 6.63 0.22 13.70
N ARG A 252 6.77 -1.06 13.35
CA ARG A 252 5.70 -2.06 13.46
C ARG A 252 5.79 -2.92 14.72
N ASN A 253 6.88 -2.85 15.48
CA ASN A 253 7.17 -3.78 16.59
C ASN A 253 6.00 -3.93 17.57
N ALA A 254 5.42 -2.81 18.01
CA ALA A 254 4.29 -2.83 18.94
C ALA A 254 3.06 -3.58 18.40
N TYR A 255 2.77 -3.50 17.10
CA TYR A 255 1.63 -4.21 16.51
C TYR A 255 1.83 -5.73 16.49
N PHE A 256 3.09 -6.18 16.40
CA PHE A 256 3.46 -7.60 16.42
C PHE A 256 3.82 -8.11 17.83
N GLY A 257 3.75 -7.26 18.86
CA GLY A 257 4.10 -7.64 20.23
C GLY A 257 5.60 -7.86 20.41
N ARG A 258 6.41 -7.21 19.58
CA ARG A 258 7.87 -7.31 19.60
C ARG A 258 8.43 -6.17 20.43
N ASP A 259 9.48 -6.44 21.21
CA ASP A 259 10.29 -5.40 21.83
C ASP A 259 11.23 -4.78 20.80
N ASP A 260 11.55 -3.50 21.02
CA ASP A 260 12.55 -2.77 20.25
C ASP A 260 13.96 -3.18 20.72
N THR A 261 14.84 -3.50 19.78
CA THR A 261 16.26 -3.73 20.03
C THR A 261 17.01 -2.42 20.29
N PRO A 262 18.23 -2.43 20.86
CA PRO A 262 19.02 -1.22 21.06
C PRO A 262 19.23 -0.41 19.77
N ASP A 263 19.53 -1.07 18.66
CA ASP A 263 19.75 -0.41 17.37
C ASP A 263 18.45 0.22 16.82
N GLU A 264 17.30 -0.43 17.04
CA GLU A 264 15.99 0.11 16.68
C GLU A 264 15.61 1.32 17.55
N VAL A 265 15.98 1.33 18.84
CA VAL A 265 15.79 2.49 19.73
C VAL A 265 16.63 3.67 19.23
N GLU A 266 17.91 3.46 18.91
CA GLU A 266 18.76 4.52 18.33
C GLU A 266 18.19 5.03 17.00
N TRP A 267 17.64 4.14 16.17
CA TRP A 267 16.98 4.52 14.94
C TRP A 267 15.75 5.42 15.18
N PHE A 268 14.92 5.11 16.18
CA PHE A 268 13.79 5.97 16.55
C PHE A 268 14.24 7.34 17.05
N GLU A 269 15.27 7.41 17.88
CA GLU A 269 15.82 8.68 18.39
C GLU A 269 16.29 9.57 17.22
N LYS A 270 17.02 9.00 16.27
CA LYS A 270 17.53 9.73 15.09
C LYS A 270 16.46 10.13 14.09
N THR A 271 15.34 9.42 14.05
CA THR A 271 14.24 9.69 13.11
C THR A 271 13.11 10.52 13.70
N GLY A 272 13.13 10.75 15.02
CA GLY A 272 12.09 11.45 15.75
C GLY A 272 10.84 10.59 15.93
N ASP A 273 11.01 9.34 16.38
CA ASP A 273 9.95 8.35 16.58
C ASP A 273 9.10 8.12 15.31
N PHE A 274 9.73 8.13 14.13
CA PHE A 274 9.02 8.07 12.85
C PHE A 274 8.04 6.87 12.79
N ALA A 275 6.78 7.17 12.48
CA ALA A 275 5.67 6.23 12.38
C ALA A 275 5.45 5.31 13.59
N ARG A 276 6.10 5.58 14.73
CA ARG A 276 5.96 4.79 15.94
C ARG A 276 4.55 5.01 16.51
N PRO A 277 3.85 3.95 16.94
CA PRO A 277 2.51 4.12 17.50
C PRO A 277 2.56 4.97 18.78
N PRO A 278 1.54 5.81 19.03
CA PRO A 278 1.40 6.55 20.28
C PRO A 278 1.54 5.66 21.51
N LYS A 279 2.03 6.22 22.62
CA LYS A 279 2.37 5.44 23.82
C LYS A 279 1.17 4.66 24.36
N ASP A 280 0.00 5.28 24.43
CA ASP A 280 -1.26 4.66 24.86
C ASP A 280 -1.64 3.45 24.00
N ALA A 281 -1.50 3.56 22.67
CA ALA A 281 -1.71 2.43 21.77
C ALA A 281 -0.69 1.31 22.02
N ARG A 282 0.60 1.64 22.25
CA ARG A 282 1.64 0.64 22.56
C ARG A 282 1.40 -0.07 23.89
N ASP A 283 1.04 0.68 24.93
CA ASP A 283 0.74 0.13 26.26
C ASP A 283 -0.46 -0.83 26.16
N ARG A 284 -1.52 -0.44 25.43
CA ARG A 284 -2.68 -1.31 25.21
C ARG A 284 -2.33 -2.57 24.43
N LEU A 285 -1.57 -2.44 23.34
CA LEU A 285 -1.12 -3.58 22.55
C LEU A 285 -0.31 -4.55 23.40
N LYS A 286 0.62 -4.04 24.21
CA LYS A 286 1.41 -4.85 25.14
C LYS A 286 0.52 -5.63 26.12
N ALA A 287 -0.46 -4.96 26.74
CA ALA A 287 -1.41 -5.62 27.64
C ALA A 287 -2.23 -6.71 26.93
N ASP A 288 -2.68 -6.46 25.70
CA ASP A 288 -3.37 -7.45 24.86
C ASP A 288 -2.49 -8.70 24.64
N PHE A 289 -1.20 -8.51 24.28
CA PHE A 289 -0.26 -9.62 24.07
C PHE A 289 0.01 -10.42 25.35
N GLU A 290 0.25 -9.75 26.48
CA GLU A 290 0.47 -10.39 27.78
C GLU A 290 -0.76 -11.19 28.26
N ALA A 291 -1.97 -10.68 27.96
CA ALA A 291 -3.23 -11.34 28.27
C ALA A 291 -3.65 -12.41 27.24
N GLY A 292 -2.89 -12.62 26.16
CA GLY A 292 -3.29 -13.51 25.05
C GLY A 292 -4.60 -13.08 24.37
N THR A 293 -4.92 -11.79 24.44
CA THR A 293 -6.17 -11.21 23.92
C THR A 293 -5.90 -10.46 22.62
N TRP A 294 -6.89 -10.47 21.74
CA TRP A 294 -6.88 -9.67 20.51
C TRP A 294 -8.11 -8.77 20.49
N THR A 295 -7.91 -7.46 20.70
CA THR A 295 -9.01 -6.49 20.64
C THR A 295 -9.72 -6.56 19.27
N PRO A 296 -11.03 -6.88 19.21
CA PRO A 296 -11.79 -6.94 17.97
C PRO A 296 -11.85 -5.59 17.25
N LEU A 297 -11.85 -5.59 15.91
CA LEU A 297 -11.91 -4.37 15.07
C LEU A 297 -13.19 -3.54 15.29
N ASP A 298 -14.23 -4.13 15.87
CA ASP A 298 -15.57 -3.55 16.06
C ASP A 298 -15.68 -2.62 17.28
N GLU A 299 -14.82 -2.82 18.30
CA GLU A 299 -14.91 -2.05 19.56
C GLU A 299 -14.37 -0.60 19.43
N GLY A 300 -13.66 -0.30 18.33
CA GLY A 300 -13.15 1.02 17.99
C GLY A 300 -14.13 1.84 17.17
N LEU A 301 -15.27 2.24 17.75
CA LEU A 301 -16.09 3.35 17.24
C LEU A 301 -15.30 4.66 17.41
N HIS A 302 -14.28 4.87 16.58
CA HIS A 302 -13.81 6.21 16.28
C HIS A 302 -14.88 6.86 15.40
N MET A 303 -15.98 7.34 15.98
CA MET A 303 -16.94 8.19 15.25
C MET A 303 -16.18 9.29 14.52
#